data_AF-A0A6N3ALU2-F1
#
_entry.id   AF-A0A6N3ALU2-F1
#
_cell.length_a   1.000
_cell.length_b   1.000
_cell.length_c   1.000
_cell.angle_alpha   90.00
_cell.angle_beta   90.00
_cell.angle_gamma   90.00
#
_symmetry.space_group_name_H-M   'P 1'
#
loop_
_entity.id
_entity.type
_entity.pdbx_description
1 polymer ?
#
loop_
_entity_poly.entity_id
_entity_poly.type
_entity_poly.pdbx_seq_one_letter_code
_entity_poly.pdbx_strand_id
1 'polypeptide(L)'
;MQEIIDKYDTMGSSYLLPIILDAEADERKQYKSAAQLVNSKLKKLGEQIGLPIPLTSYVARHAWASIARSKNIPLATISEAMGHDSENTTRIYLASLDTSVVDKANSIILKTL
;
A
#
# COMPACT_ATOMS: atom_id res chain seq x y z
N MET A 1 0.48 -9.26 11.99
CA MET A 1 -0.24 -8.02 12.35
C MET A 1 -0.09 -7.70 13.83
N GLN A 2 -0.38 -8.65 14.73
CA GLN A 2 -0.21 -8.44 16.17
C GLN A 2 1.19 -7.94 16.55
N GLU A 3 2.25 -8.56 16.01
CA GLU A 3 3.65 -8.11 16.24
C GLU A 3 3.93 -6.65 15.87
N ILE A 4 3.17 -6.05 14.94
CA ILE A 4 3.33 -4.62 14.60
C ILE A 4 2.63 -3.78 15.65
N ILE A 5 1.45 -4.20 16.10
CA ILE A 5 0.67 -3.51 17.14
C ILE A 5 1.44 -3.53 18.46
N ASP A 6 1.98 -4.68 18.83
CA ASP A 6 2.72 -4.87 20.09
C ASP A 6 4.03 -4.05 20.17
N LYS A 7 4.53 -3.52 19.05
CA LYS A 7 5.69 -2.61 19.04
C LYS A 7 5.37 -1.21 19.54
N TYR A 8 4.10 -0.83 19.53
CA TYR A 8 3.68 0.49 19.95
C TYR A 8 3.09 0.41 21.36
N ASP A 9 3.63 1.22 22.26
CA ASP A 9 2.97 1.50 23.52
C ASP A 9 1.79 2.44 23.26
N THR A 10 0.57 1.91 23.35
CA THR A 10 -0.67 2.67 23.17
C THR A 10 -1.31 3.03 24.51
N MET A 11 -0.63 2.78 25.64
CA MET A 11 -1.16 3.14 26.96
C MET A 11 -1.41 4.65 27.04
N GLY A 12 -2.65 5.04 27.32
CA GLY A 12 -3.06 6.45 27.37
C GLY A 12 -3.41 7.08 26.03
N SER A 13 -3.36 6.33 24.91
CA SER A 13 -3.88 6.79 23.62
C SER A 13 -5.21 6.11 23.27
N SER A 14 -6.17 6.90 22.79
CA SER A 14 -7.41 6.36 22.20
C SER A 14 -7.22 5.80 20.79
N TYR A 15 -6.01 5.90 20.23
CA TYR A 15 -5.69 5.53 18.84
C TYR A 15 -4.79 4.31 18.77
N LEU A 16 -4.92 3.53 17.68
CA LEU A 16 -4.07 2.35 17.43
C LEU A 16 -2.58 2.70 17.31
N LEU A 17 -2.27 3.90 16.82
CA LEU A 17 -0.90 4.40 16.72
C LEU A 17 -0.78 5.64 17.62
N PRO A 18 0.25 5.72 18.48
CA PRO A 18 0.45 6.83 19.41
C PRO A 18 1.07 8.05 18.69
N ILE A 19 0.42 8.53 17.63
CA ILE A 19 0.86 9.69 16.83
C ILE A 19 0.15 10.99 17.21
N ILE A 20 -0.95 10.88 17.95
CA ILE A 20 -1.66 12.00 18.58
C ILE A 20 -1.17 12.02 20.02
N LEU A 21 -0.33 13.02 20.34
CA LEU A 21 0.38 13.11 21.63
C LEU A 21 -0.31 14.05 22.60
N ASP A 22 -1.03 15.05 22.07
CA ASP A 22 -1.77 16.03 22.84
C ASP A 22 -3.23 16.05 22.38
N ALA A 23 -4.12 15.53 23.22
CA ALA A 23 -5.56 15.46 22.91
C ALA A 23 -6.24 16.84 22.98
N GLU A 24 -5.63 17.82 23.64
CA GLU A 24 -6.15 19.19 23.73
C GLU A 24 -5.74 20.04 22.52
N ALA A 25 -4.76 19.59 21.74
CA ALA A 25 -4.34 20.21 20.50
C ALA A 25 -5.09 19.67 19.27
N ASP A 26 -4.92 20.34 18.12
CA ASP A 26 -5.51 19.91 16.85
C ASP A 26 -4.97 18.54 16.42
N GLU A 27 -5.78 17.50 16.65
CA GLU A 27 -5.48 16.12 16.28
C GLU A 27 -5.22 15.95 14.78
N ARG A 28 -5.98 16.65 13.93
CA ARG A 28 -5.84 16.55 12.47
C ARG A 28 -4.49 17.09 12.02
N LYS A 29 -4.02 18.17 12.65
CA LYS A 29 -2.68 18.73 12.40
C LYS A 29 -1.60 17.74 12.80
N GLN A 30 -1.70 17.14 13.99
CA GLN A 30 -0.75 16.12 14.46
C GLN A 30 -0.68 14.92 13.52
N TYR A 31 -1.84 14.38 13.13
CA TYR A 31 -1.94 13.31 12.13
C TYR A 31 -1.23 13.68 10.81
N LYS A 32 -1.52 14.86 10.25
CA LYS A 32 -0.90 15.32 9.00
C LYS A 32 0.61 15.44 9.14
N SER A 33 1.09 16.00 10.25
CA SER A 33 2.52 16.13 10.52
C SER A 33 3.21 14.77 10.62
N ALA A 34 2.61 13.79 11.31
CA ALA A 34 3.12 12.42 11.39
C ALA A 34 3.18 11.76 10.00
N ALA A 35 2.12 11.88 9.19
CA ALA A 35 2.08 11.34 7.83
C ALA A 35 3.15 11.99 6.91
N GLN A 36 3.35 13.30 7.03
CA GLN A 36 4.40 14.02 6.29
C GLN A 36 5.80 13.58 6.72
N LEU A 37 6.03 13.38 8.03
CA LEU A 37 7.29 12.89 8.54
C LEU A 37 7.62 11.51 7.95
N VAL A 38 6.66 10.57 8.00
CA VAL A 38 6.84 9.22 7.42
C VAL A 38 7.17 9.30 5.93
N ASN A 39 6.42 10.07 5.14
CA ASN A 39 6.68 10.22 3.71
C ASN A 39 8.04 10.88 3.42
N SER A 40 8.47 11.85 4.23
CA SER A 40 9.80 12.45 4.10
C SER A 40 10.91 11.43 4.35
N LYS A 41 10.75 10.56 5.36
CA LYS A 41 11.70 9.49 5.67
C LYS A 41 11.73 8.43 4.57
N LEU A 42 10.57 8.01 4.06
CA LEU A 42 10.47 7.07 2.94
C LEU A 42 11.16 7.62 1.70
N LYS A 43 10.94 8.89 1.35
CA LYS A 43 11.63 9.53 0.22
C LYS A 43 13.14 9.45 0.36
N LYS A 44 13.68 9.80 1.53
CA LYS A 44 15.12 9.72 1.82
C LYS A 44 15.66 8.28 1.71
N LEU A 45 14.92 7.30 2.22
CA LEU A 45 15.29 5.89 2.09
C LEU A 45 15.32 5.46 0.62
N GLY A 46 14.32 5.86 -0.17
CA GLY A 46 14.27 5.57 -1.60
C GLY A 46 15.46 6.16 -2.37
N GLU A 47 15.85 7.40 -2.04
CA GLU A 47 17.05 8.04 -2.59
C GLU A 47 18.33 7.27 -2.20
N GLN A 48 18.46 6.85 -0.94
CA GLN A 48 19.63 6.12 -0.43
C GLN A 48 19.83 4.76 -1.10
N ILE A 49 18.76 4.05 -1.44
CA ILE A 49 18.83 2.75 -2.11
C ILE A 49 18.75 2.85 -3.64
N GLY A 50 18.73 4.07 -4.19
CA GLY A 50 18.74 4.31 -5.63
C GLY A 50 17.46 3.93 -6.36
N LEU A 51 16.29 4.06 -5.71
CA LEU A 51 15.03 3.80 -6.40
C LEU A 51 14.79 4.81 -7.54
N PRO A 52 14.31 4.35 -8.72
CA PRO A 52 14.04 5.23 -9.86
C PRO A 52 12.79 6.10 -9.65
N ILE A 53 12.00 5.81 -8.62
CA ILE A 53 10.78 6.54 -8.26
C ILE A 53 10.75 6.85 -6.76
N PRO A 54 10.09 7.95 -6.33
CA PRO A 54 9.95 8.25 -4.92
C PRO A 54 9.21 7.15 -4.14
N LEU A 55 9.84 6.66 -3.07
CA LEU A 55 9.18 5.77 -2.12
C LEU A 55 8.22 6.58 -1.24
N THR A 56 6.95 6.17 -1.20
CA THR A 56 5.89 6.80 -0.40
C THR A 56 5.04 5.73 0.28
N SER A 57 4.19 6.13 1.23
CA SER A 57 3.23 5.19 1.84
C SER A 57 2.26 4.58 0.82
N TYR A 58 1.97 5.29 -0.28
CA TYR A 58 1.09 4.82 -1.35
C TYR A 58 1.72 3.67 -2.17
N VAL A 59 3.05 3.65 -2.30
CA VAL A 59 3.77 2.56 -2.98
C VAL A 59 3.50 1.21 -2.30
N ALA A 60 3.43 1.17 -0.97
CA ALA A 60 3.10 -0.05 -0.23
C ALA A 60 1.70 -0.57 -0.55
N ARG A 61 0.71 0.33 -0.64
CA ARG A 61 -0.67 -0.02 -1.02
C ARG A 61 -0.74 -0.58 -2.44
N HIS A 62 -0.02 0.04 -3.38
CA HIS A 62 0.08 -0.47 -4.75
C HIS A 62 0.76 -1.84 -4.80
N ALA A 63 1.92 -1.98 -4.15
CA ALA A 63 2.67 -3.22 -4.13
C ALA A 63 1.84 -4.38 -3.57
N TRP A 64 1.08 -4.16 -2.49
CA TRP A 64 0.18 -5.17 -1.94
C TRP A 64 -0.86 -5.65 -2.98
N ALA A 65 -1.52 -4.71 -3.68
CA ALA A 65 -2.51 -5.05 -4.70
C ALA A 65 -1.89 -5.81 -5.89
N SER A 66 -0.71 -5.38 -6.35
CA SER A 66 0.05 -6.07 -7.41
C SER A 66 0.40 -7.50 -7.01
N ILE A 67 0.92 -7.68 -5.80
CA ILE A 67 1.33 -9.00 -5.27
C ILE A 67 0.09 -9.89 -5.06
N ALA A 68 -1.01 -9.34 -4.55
CA ALA A 68 -2.25 -10.08 -4.41
C ALA A 68 -2.77 -10.56 -5.78
N ARG A 69 -2.71 -9.69 -6.80
CA ARG A 69 -3.12 -10.04 -8.16
C ARG A 69 -2.21 -11.12 -8.76
N SER A 70 -0.89 -11.02 -8.60
CA SER A 70 0.04 -12.04 -9.11
C SER A 70 -0.10 -13.39 -8.41
N LYS A 71 -0.63 -13.40 -7.18
CA LYS A 71 -1.03 -14.61 -6.44
C LYS A 71 -2.43 -15.11 -6.80
N ASN A 72 -3.06 -14.58 -7.86
CA ASN A 72 -4.40 -14.93 -8.31
C ASN A 72 -5.51 -14.70 -7.26
N ILE A 73 -5.32 -13.75 -6.33
CA ILE A 73 -6.39 -13.34 -5.43
C ILE A 73 -7.50 -12.69 -6.28
N PRO A 74 -8.79 -13.01 -6.03
CA PRO A 74 -9.91 -12.44 -6.79
C PRO A 74 -9.94 -10.91 -6.76
N LEU A 75 -10.32 -10.29 -7.87
CA LEU A 75 -10.39 -8.83 -8.00
C LEU A 75 -11.31 -8.21 -6.95
N ALA A 76 -12.47 -8.84 -6.70
CA ALA A 76 -13.42 -8.44 -5.66
C ALA A 76 -12.75 -8.37 -4.28
N THR A 77 -12.01 -9.41 -3.89
CA THR A 77 -11.29 -9.47 -2.61
C THR A 77 -10.21 -8.40 -2.50
N ILE A 78 -9.46 -8.15 -3.58
CA ILE A 78 -8.46 -7.06 -3.62
C ILE A 78 -9.17 -5.71 -3.48
N SER A 79 -10.30 -5.52 -4.17
CA SER A 79 -11.09 -4.28 -4.13
C SER A 79 -11.61 -3.99 -2.73
N GLU A 80 -12.18 -4.99 -2.07
CA GLU A 80 -12.68 -4.90 -0.71
C GLU A 80 -11.55 -4.59 0.28
N ALA A 81 -10.43 -5.30 0.18
CA ALA A 81 -9.26 -5.06 1.04
C ALA A 81 -8.64 -3.66 0.86
N MET A 82 -8.76 -3.07 -0.34
CA MET A 82 -8.36 -1.68 -0.59
C MET A 82 -9.42 -0.67 -0.15
N GLY A 83 -10.64 -1.11 0.21
CA GLY A 83 -11.76 -0.23 0.53
C GLY A 83 -12.23 0.58 -0.68
N HIS A 84 -12.21 -0.01 -1.88
CA HIS A 84 -12.75 0.62 -3.08
C HIS A 84 -14.24 0.27 -3.25
N ASP A 85 -15.07 1.29 -3.48
CA ASP A 85 -16.52 1.14 -3.71
C ASP A 85 -16.88 0.36 -4.98
N SER A 86 -15.91 0.20 -5.89
CA SER A 86 -16.09 -0.52 -7.14
C SER A 86 -14.81 -1.24 -7.54
N GLU A 87 -14.97 -2.47 -8.05
CA GLU A 87 -13.90 -3.21 -8.71
C GLU A 87 -13.32 -2.47 -9.92
N ASN A 88 -14.07 -1.54 -10.52
CA ASN A 88 -13.57 -0.75 -11.65
C ASN A 88 -12.37 0.12 -11.23
N THR A 89 -12.42 0.71 -10.03
CA THR A 89 -11.28 1.42 -9.44
C THR A 89 -10.09 0.48 -9.33
N THR A 90 -10.30 -0.71 -8.76
CA THR A 90 -9.23 -1.72 -8.61
C THR A 90 -8.67 -2.18 -9.96
N ARG A 91 -9.51 -2.29 -11.00
CA ARG A 91 -9.10 -2.67 -12.36
C ARG A 91 -8.20 -1.60 -13.00
N ILE A 92 -8.54 -0.32 -12.87
CA ILE A 92 -7.67 0.79 -13.34
C ILE A 92 -6.33 0.77 -12.59
N TYR A 93 -6.39 0.56 -11.27
CA TYR A 93 -5.19 0.47 -10.43
C TYR A 93 -4.29 -0.72 -10.77
N LEU A 94 -4.85 -1.84 -11.25
CA LEU A 94 -4.11 -3.06 -11.65
C LEU A 94 -3.73 -3.10 -13.13
N ALA A 95 -4.42 -2.37 -14.01
CA ALA A 95 -4.15 -2.34 -15.44
C ALA A 95 -2.77 -1.75 -15.78
N SER A 96 -2.21 -0.93 -14.88
CA SER A 96 -0.85 -0.38 -15.01
C SER A 96 0.26 -1.39 -14.67
N LEU A 97 -0.08 -2.60 -14.21
CA LEU A 97 0.88 -3.47 -13.52
C LEU A 97 1.30 -4.73 -14.27
N ASP A 98 0.57 -5.22 -15.29
CA ASP A 98 0.92 -6.55 -15.80
C ASP A 98 0.45 -6.89 -17.22
N THR A 99 1.27 -6.58 -18.23
CA THR A 99 1.17 -7.24 -19.56
C THR A 99 1.81 -8.63 -19.57
N SER A 100 2.63 -8.96 -18.56
CA SER A 100 3.41 -10.20 -18.53
C SER A 100 2.51 -11.44 -18.34
N VAL A 101 1.35 -11.30 -17.69
CA VAL A 101 0.34 -12.37 -17.65
C VAL A 101 -0.21 -12.66 -19.04
N VAL A 102 -0.48 -11.62 -19.83
CA VAL A 102 -0.94 -11.75 -21.22
C VAL A 102 0.16 -12.40 -22.07
N ASP A 103 1.41 -11.95 -21.92
CA ASP A 103 2.55 -12.52 -22.63
C ASP A 103 2.77 -14.00 -22.27
N LYS A 104 2.63 -14.37 -21.00
CA LYS A 104 2.73 -15.75 -20.54
C LYS A 104 1.59 -16.61 -21.09
N ALA A 105 0.36 -16.11 -21.08
CA ALA A 105 -0.79 -16.80 -21.66
C ALA A 105 -0.59 -17.02 -23.16
N ASN A 106 -0.15 -15.99 -23.89
CA ASN A 106 0.18 -16.08 -25.30
C ASN A 106 1.30 -17.11 -25.55
N SER A 107 2.36 -17.10 -24.74
CA SER A 107 3.45 -18.08 -24.87
C SER A 107 2.98 -19.52 -24.71
N ILE A 108 2.03 -19.80 -23.79
CA ILE A 108 1.47 -21.14 -23.61
C ILE A 108 0.70 -21.57 -24.86
N ILE A 109 -0.20 -20.73 -25.36
CA ILE A 109 -1.01 -21.03 -26.55
C ILE A 109 -0.13 -21.24 -27.80
N LEU A 110 0.86 -20.36 -28.01
CA LEU A 110 1.76 -20.45 -29.16
C LEU A 110 2.65 -21.70 -29.13
N LYS A 111 2.96 -22.25 -27.95
CA LYS A 111 3.73 -23.50 -27.81
C LYS A 111 2.89 -24.76 -28.02
N THR A 112 1.56 -24.62 -28.04
CA THR A 112 0.62 -25.71 -28.31
C THR A 112 0.16 -25.79 -29.77
N LEU A 113 0.65 -24.87 -30.61
CA LEU A 113 0.52 -24.89 -32.07
C LEU A 113 1.74 -25.58 -32.68
#